data_AF-E8LCY9-F1
#
_entry.id   AF-E8LCY9-F1
#
_cell.length_a   1.000
_cell.length_b   1.000
_cell.length_c   1.000
_cell.angle_alpha   90.00
_cell.angle_beta   90.00
_cell.angle_gamma   90.00
#
_symmetry.space_group_name_H-M   'P 1'
#
loop_
_entity.id
_entity.type
_entity.pdbx_description
1 polymer ?
#
loop_
_entity_poly.entity_id
_entity_poly.type
_entity_poly.pdbx_seq_one_letter_code
_entity_poly.pdbx_strand_id
1 'polypeptide(L)'
;MIRTLEFVCSECGEHFVPGEKLYYRDNYMNNSIRDTKFICPECIARWQQKWQIKTASFHEIDYVLTVDLELEDGTVYNNMDCTPIDETETVVLGEDVPVEAQQELYKIYAAWDKERKAHILKDCTFKDEFMRTSFTCETYSGERYENVAFRVTMRGELQTEIPVPDYIKMQILDAYKLYEEQNADYPAVDELVSDEDEIARITKNLKK
;
A
#
# COMPACT_ATOMS: atom_id res chain seq x y z
N MET A 1 21.95 13.35 -42.98
CA MET A 1 20.90 14.00 -43.78
C MET A 1 20.10 14.90 -42.85
N ILE A 2 20.08 16.20 -43.08
CA ILE A 2 19.29 17.16 -42.27
C ILE A 2 17.84 17.10 -42.76
N ARG A 3 16.87 17.06 -41.83
CA ARG A 3 15.43 17.03 -42.12
C ARG A 3 14.74 18.16 -41.35
N THR A 4 13.66 18.69 -41.91
CA THR A 4 12.76 19.64 -41.25
C THR A 4 11.57 18.91 -40.64
N LEU A 5 11.00 19.49 -39.59
CA LEU A 5 9.81 19.04 -38.89
C LEU A 5 8.93 20.27 -38.64
N GLU A 6 7.64 20.16 -38.93
CA GLU A 6 6.67 21.20 -38.63
C GLU A 6 6.05 20.96 -37.26
N PHE A 7 5.94 22.00 -36.44
CA PHE A 7 5.30 21.92 -35.14
C PHE A 7 3.82 22.27 -35.28
N VAL A 8 2.99 21.22 -35.31
CA VAL A 8 1.54 21.29 -35.32
C VAL A 8 1.03 20.66 -34.04
N CYS A 9 0.16 21.36 -33.32
CA CYS A 9 -0.44 20.84 -32.10
C CYS A 9 -1.41 19.71 -32.42
N SER A 10 -1.26 18.57 -31.75
CA SER A 10 -2.15 17.40 -31.92
C SER A 10 -3.52 17.58 -31.28
N GLU A 11 -3.68 18.55 -30.38
CA GLU A 11 -4.94 18.84 -29.69
C GLU A 11 -5.78 19.88 -30.44
N CYS A 12 -5.18 20.99 -30.90
CA CYS A 12 -5.91 22.06 -31.58
C CYS A 12 -5.67 22.15 -33.10
N GLY A 13 -4.67 21.45 -33.66
CA GLY A 13 -4.36 21.46 -35.09
C GLY A 13 -3.59 22.69 -35.58
N GLU A 14 -3.31 23.67 -34.71
CA GLU A 14 -2.63 24.91 -35.08
C GLU A 14 -1.10 24.75 -35.09
N HIS A 15 -0.45 25.53 -35.97
CA HIS A 15 1.00 25.68 -35.95
C HIS A 15 1.43 26.46 -34.71
N PHE A 16 2.54 26.06 -34.08
CA PHE A 16 3.08 26.76 -32.92
C PHE A 16 4.60 26.84 -32.95
N VAL A 17 5.14 27.79 -32.20
CA VAL A 17 6.59 27.92 -31.98
C VAL A 17 6.92 27.27 -30.64
N PRO A 18 7.82 26.27 -30.60
CA PRO A 18 8.21 25.65 -29.34
C PRO A 18 8.97 26.64 -28.46
N GLY A 19 8.70 26.61 -27.16
CA GLY A 19 9.44 27.39 -26.16
C GLY A 19 10.73 26.68 -25.73
N GLU A 20 11.16 26.93 -24.50
CA GLU A 20 12.30 26.22 -23.89
C GLU A 20 12.04 24.71 -23.74
N LYS A 21 10.79 24.34 -23.48
CA LYS A 21 10.33 22.95 -23.35
C LYS A 21 9.34 22.60 -24.46
N LEU A 22 9.42 21.36 -24.92
CA LEU A 22 8.51 20.78 -25.91
C LEU A 22 7.66 19.71 -25.23
N TYR A 23 6.35 19.91 -25.24
CA TYR A 23 5.40 18.94 -24.71
C TYR A 23 4.98 17.99 -25.82
N TYR A 24 4.94 16.71 -25.50
CA TYR A 24 4.46 15.66 -26.39
C TYR A 24 3.75 14.58 -25.60
N ARG A 25 2.76 13.94 -26.21
CA ARG A 25 2.17 12.72 -25.68
C ARG A 25 2.95 11.54 -26.23
N ASP A 26 3.54 10.77 -25.33
CA ASP A 26 4.30 9.59 -25.73
C ASP A 26 3.38 8.50 -26.27
N ASN A 27 3.89 7.75 -27.24
CA ASN A 27 3.24 6.58 -27.78
C ASN A 27 4.34 5.58 -28.08
N TYR A 28 4.43 4.54 -27.25
CA TYR A 28 5.48 3.51 -27.34
C TYR A 28 5.52 2.78 -28.70
N MET A 29 4.45 2.88 -29.49
CA MET A 29 4.39 2.31 -30.85
C MET A 29 5.02 3.20 -31.93
N ASN A 30 5.39 4.44 -31.59
CA ASN A 30 5.97 5.37 -32.55
C ASN A 30 7.43 5.02 -32.83
N ASN A 31 7.71 4.70 -34.10
CA ASN A 31 9.08 4.43 -34.57
C ASN A 31 9.76 5.66 -35.18
N SER A 32 9.05 6.79 -35.26
CA SER A 32 9.51 8.02 -35.89
C SER A 32 9.02 9.24 -35.12
N ILE A 33 9.89 10.23 -34.97
CA ILE A 33 9.59 11.53 -34.35
C ILE A 33 8.48 12.31 -35.08
N ARG A 34 8.19 11.98 -36.34
CA ARG A 34 7.08 12.59 -37.09
C ARG A 34 5.71 12.12 -36.61
N ASP A 35 5.66 10.99 -35.93
CA ASP A 35 4.43 10.41 -35.40
C ASP A 35 4.18 10.86 -33.95
N THR A 36 5.17 11.53 -33.34
CA THR A 36 5.07 12.11 -32.01
C THR A 36 4.00 13.19 -31.97
N LYS A 37 3.08 13.06 -31.01
CA LYS A 37 1.97 14.00 -30.85
C LYS A 37 2.44 15.21 -30.04
N PHE A 38 2.93 16.24 -30.71
CA PHE A 38 3.33 17.49 -30.05
C PHE A 38 2.12 18.29 -29.58
N ILE A 39 2.24 18.95 -28.43
CA ILE A 39 1.17 19.76 -27.84
C ILE A 39 1.68 21.19 -27.66
N CYS A 40 0.89 22.18 -28.11
CA CYS A 40 1.28 23.58 -27.99
C CYS A 40 1.15 24.09 -26.54
N PRO A 41 1.89 25.15 -26.17
CA PRO A 41 1.84 25.72 -24.82
C PRO A 41 0.44 26.15 -24.38
N GLU A 42 -0.40 26.67 -25.30
CA GLU A 42 -1.76 27.08 -24.97
C GLU A 42 -2.66 25.90 -24.56
N CYS A 43 -2.54 24.76 -25.23
CA CYS A 43 -3.29 23.56 -24.89
C CYS A 43 -2.83 22.98 -23.55
N ILE A 44 -1.52 23.00 -23.28
CA ILE A 44 -0.96 22.59 -21.98
C ILE A 44 -1.46 23.51 -20.86
N ALA A 45 -1.49 24.81 -21.07
CA ALA A 45 -2.00 25.76 -20.08
C ALA A 45 -3.49 25.51 -19.77
N ARG A 46 -4.32 25.26 -20.80
CA ARG A 46 -5.74 24.91 -20.62
C ARG A 46 -5.91 23.58 -19.87
N TRP A 47 -5.09 22.59 -20.22
CA TRP A 47 -5.09 21.29 -19.55
C TRP A 47 -4.74 21.42 -18.06
N GLN A 48 -3.66 22.15 -17.72
CA GLN A 48 -3.30 22.44 -16.33
C GLN A 48 -4.37 23.23 -15.58
N GLN A 49 -4.99 24.21 -16.25
CA GLN A 49 -6.06 25.02 -15.67
C GLN A 49 -7.36 24.23 -15.45
N LYS A 50 -7.63 23.20 -16.26
CA LYS A 50 -8.79 22.32 -16.03
C LYS A 50 -8.64 21.54 -14.73
N TRP A 51 -7.46 21.01 -14.47
CA TRP A 51 -7.18 20.12 -13.33
C TRP A 51 -6.94 20.88 -12.03
N GLN A 52 -7.88 21.75 -11.67
CA GLN A 52 -7.93 22.39 -10.35
C GLN A 52 -8.92 21.61 -9.50
N ILE A 53 -8.40 20.88 -8.53
CA ILE A 53 -9.17 19.96 -7.69
C ILE A 53 -9.90 20.76 -6.63
N LYS A 54 -11.23 20.65 -6.61
CA LYS A 54 -12.08 21.28 -5.60
C LYS A 54 -12.33 20.35 -4.42
N THR A 55 -12.75 19.12 -4.70
CA THR A 55 -12.90 18.06 -3.69
C THR A 55 -12.50 16.70 -4.25
N ALA A 56 -11.98 15.83 -3.39
CA ALA A 56 -11.70 14.43 -3.70
C ALA A 56 -12.11 13.55 -2.52
N SER A 57 -12.79 12.44 -2.80
CA SER A 57 -13.22 11.46 -1.81
C SER A 57 -12.74 10.07 -2.19
N PHE A 58 -11.91 9.46 -1.34
CA PHE A 58 -11.35 8.15 -1.58
C PHE A 58 -12.20 7.06 -0.92
N HIS A 59 -12.30 5.93 -1.61
CA HIS A 59 -13.06 4.76 -1.19
C HIS A 59 -12.25 3.50 -1.47
N GLU A 60 -12.21 2.57 -0.50
CA GLU A 60 -11.59 1.26 -0.70
C GLU A 60 -12.57 0.17 -0.28
N ILE A 61 -12.95 -0.68 -1.23
CA ILE A 61 -13.86 -1.81 -1.02
C ILE A 61 -13.21 -3.02 -1.68
N ASP A 62 -13.09 -4.13 -0.96
CA ASP A 62 -12.52 -5.38 -1.47
C ASP A 62 -11.16 -5.20 -2.17
N TYR A 63 -10.28 -4.37 -1.59
CA TYR A 63 -8.95 -4.00 -2.11
C TYR A 63 -8.95 -3.19 -3.42
N VAL A 64 -10.11 -2.71 -3.86
CA VAL A 64 -10.23 -1.79 -4.99
C VAL A 64 -10.30 -0.37 -4.44
N LEU A 65 -9.30 0.45 -4.77
CA LEU A 65 -9.23 1.85 -4.39
C LEU A 65 -9.74 2.74 -5.53
N THR A 66 -10.76 3.52 -5.23
CA THR A 66 -11.37 4.46 -6.17
C THR A 66 -11.46 5.86 -5.59
N VAL A 67 -11.56 6.86 -6.46
CA VAL A 67 -11.75 8.26 -6.07
C VAL A 67 -12.92 8.90 -6.83
N ASP A 68 -13.73 9.65 -6.08
CA ASP A 68 -14.69 10.61 -6.61
C ASP A 68 -14.05 12.01 -6.59
N LEU A 69 -14.12 12.73 -7.71
CA LEU A 69 -13.44 13.99 -7.92
C LEU A 69 -14.40 15.06 -8.44
N GLU A 70 -14.39 16.23 -7.81
CA GLU A 70 -15.00 17.45 -8.33
C GLU A 70 -13.90 18.47 -8.65
N LEU A 71 -13.91 19.01 -9.88
CA LEU A 71 -13.02 20.08 -10.31
C LEU A 71 -13.68 21.45 -10.09
N GLU A 72 -12.86 22.51 -10.04
CA GLU A 72 -13.34 23.89 -9.86
C GLU A 72 -14.24 24.39 -11.00
N ASP A 73 -14.11 23.80 -12.20
CA ASP A 73 -14.99 24.09 -13.34
C ASP A 73 -16.37 23.42 -13.25
N GLY A 74 -16.61 22.61 -12.20
CA GLY A 74 -17.83 21.85 -11.97
C GLY A 74 -17.85 20.47 -12.63
N THR A 75 -16.77 20.05 -13.31
CA THR A 75 -16.64 18.69 -13.82
C THR A 75 -16.57 17.69 -12.66
N VAL A 76 -17.35 16.62 -12.74
CA VAL A 76 -17.39 15.55 -11.74
C VAL A 76 -16.99 14.23 -12.38
N TYR A 77 -16.07 13.51 -11.74
CA TYR A 77 -15.70 12.14 -12.05
C TYR A 77 -16.05 11.26 -10.85
N ASN A 78 -16.67 10.12 -11.09
CA ASN A 78 -17.06 9.20 -10.02
C ASN A 78 -16.42 7.83 -10.24
N ASN A 79 -16.05 7.18 -9.15
CA ASN A 79 -15.53 5.82 -9.10
C ASN A 79 -14.35 5.63 -10.08
N MET A 80 -13.41 6.58 -10.09
CA MET A 80 -12.20 6.44 -10.89
C MET A 80 -11.23 5.50 -10.19
N ASP A 81 -10.78 4.46 -10.88
CA ASP A 81 -9.68 3.63 -10.42
C ASP A 81 -8.43 4.50 -10.24
N CYS A 82 -7.77 4.34 -9.10
CA CYS A 82 -6.60 5.13 -8.76
C CYS A 82 -5.51 4.31 -8.08
N THR A 83 -4.26 4.67 -8.35
CA THR A 83 -3.10 4.04 -7.72
C THR A 83 -2.21 5.11 -7.10
N PRO A 84 -2.13 5.18 -5.75
CA PRO A 84 -1.16 6.02 -5.07
C PRO A 84 0.24 5.42 -5.24
N ILE A 85 1.22 6.30 -5.49
CA ILE A 85 2.63 5.96 -5.61
C ILE A 85 3.37 6.78 -4.56
N ASP A 86 3.85 6.09 -3.52
CA ASP A 86 4.46 6.73 -2.35
C ASP A 86 5.82 7.36 -2.71
N GLU A 87 6.59 6.78 -3.63
CA GLU A 87 7.92 7.27 -4.02
C GLU A 87 7.88 8.64 -4.72
N THR A 88 6.81 8.90 -5.47
CA THR A 88 6.63 10.16 -6.22
C THR A 88 5.60 11.08 -5.57
N GLU A 89 4.96 10.65 -4.48
CA GLU A 89 3.87 11.35 -3.80
C GLU A 89 2.76 11.77 -4.79
N THR A 90 2.30 10.82 -5.61
CA THR A 90 1.31 11.05 -6.68
C THR A 90 0.20 10.02 -6.65
N VAL A 91 -1.01 10.41 -7.04
CA VAL A 91 -2.10 9.47 -7.36
C VAL A 91 -2.29 9.43 -8.87
N VAL A 92 -2.07 8.25 -9.45
CA VAL A 92 -2.26 8.01 -10.88
C VAL A 92 -3.70 7.57 -11.14
N LEU A 93 -4.32 8.20 -12.14
CA LEU A 93 -5.67 7.91 -12.61
C LEU A 93 -5.62 7.39 -14.05
N GLY A 94 -6.73 6.83 -14.53
CA GLY A 94 -6.89 6.48 -15.95
C GLY A 94 -6.90 7.70 -16.89
N GLU A 95 -7.17 8.89 -16.35
CA GLU A 95 -7.16 10.15 -17.09
C GLU A 95 -5.75 10.77 -17.19
N ASP A 96 -5.52 11.52 -18.25
CA ASP A 96 -4.29 12.30 -18.43
C ASP A 96 -4.33 13.53 -17.50
N VAL A 97 -3.81 13.36 -16.28
CA VAL A 97 -3.80 14.37 -15.20
C VAL A 97 -2.40 14.96 -15.03
N PRO A 98 -2.23 16.30 -14.94
CA PRO A 98 -0.95 16.94 -14.66
C PRO A 98 -0.33 16.44 -13.36
N VAL A 99 1.00 16.31 -13.34
CA VAL A 99 1.74 15.84 -12.16
C VAL A 99 1.43 16.68 -10.94
N GLU A 100 1.28 17.99 -11.09
CA GLU A 100 0.94 18.90 -10.00
C GLU A 100 -0.41 18.54 -9.37
N ALA A 101 -1.42 18.22 -10.18
CA ALA A 101 -2.73 17.80 -9.70
C ALA A 101 -2.69 16.39 -9.08
N GLN A 102 -1.89 15.47 -9.64
CA GLN A 102 -1.66 14.14 -9.03
C GLN A 102 -1.04 14.25 -7.64
N GLN A 103 -0.13 15.21 -7.42
CA GLN A 103 0.48 15.48 -6.12
C GLN A 103 -0.52 16.09 -5.14
N GLU A 104 -1.37 17.01 -5.59
CA GLU A 104 -2.46 17.53 -4.74
C GLU A 104 -3.45 16.42 -4.33
N LEU A 105 -3.81 15.52 -5.24
CA LEU A 105 -4.62 14.33 -4.90
C LEU A 105 -3.94 13.46 -3.86
N TYR A 106 -2.63 13.25 -3.98
CA TYR A 106 -1.88 12.44 -3.04
C TYR A 106 -1.91 13.00 -1.61
N LYS A 107 -1.89 14.31 -1.43
CA LYS A 107 -2.03 14.91 -0.09
C LYS A 107 -3.37 14.56 0.55
N ILE A 108 -4.45 14.58 -0.24
CA ILE A 108 -5.80 14.22 0.21
C ILE A 108 -5.86 12.72 0.52
N TYR A 109 -5.33 11.89 -0.37
CA TYR A 109 -5.21 10.44 -0.17
C TYR A 109 -4.45 10.11 1.11
N ALA A 110 -3.27 10.70 1.31
CA ALA A 110 -2.42 10.41 2.46
C ALA A 110 -3.10 10.77 3.79
N ALA A 111 -3.86 11.88 3.83
CA ALA A 111 -4.66 12.23 4.99
C ALA A 111 -5.78 11.19 5.24
N TRP A 112 -6.52 10.84 4.19
CA TRP A 112 -7.58 9.83 4.26
C TRP A 112 -7.08 8.44 4.68
N ASP A 113 -5.99 7.95 4.08
CA ASP A 113 -5.43 6.62 4.35
C ASP A 113 -4.87 6.55 5.77
N LYS A 114 -4.27 7.65 6.25
CA LYS A 114 -3.83 7.75 7.65
C LYS A 114 -4.98 7.64 8.63
N GLU A 115 -6.10 8.30 8.37
CA GLU A 115 -7.30 8.21 9.22
C GLU A 115 -7.91 6.80 9.16
N ARG A 116 -8.02 6.22 7.97
CA ARG A 116 -8.54 4.87 7.76
C ARG A 116 -7.71 3.81 8.49
N LYS A 117 -6.38 3.91 8.39
CA LYS A 117 -5.45 2.97 9.02
C LYS A 117 -5.16 3.28 10.48
N ALA A 118 -5.63 4.42 11.02
CA ALA A 118 -5.29 4.85 12.38
C ALA A 118 -5.54 3.78 13.45
N HIS A 119 -6.60 2.97 13.27
CA HIS A 119 -7.00 1.91 14.19
C HIS A 119 -6.55 0.51 13.75
N ILE A 120 -5.69 0.41 12.72
CA ILE A 120 -5.17 -0.86 12.18
C ILE A 120 -3.77 -1.12 12.75
N LEU A 121 -3.50 -2.37 13.12
CA LEU A 121 -2.17 -2.83 13.50
C LEU A 121 -1.22 -2.77 12.29
N LYS A 122 -0.11 -2.08 12.47
CA LYS A 122 0.98 -1.98 11.50
C LYS A 122 1.94 -3.16 11.64
N ASP A 123 2.33 -3.47 12.87
CA ASP A 123 3.22 -4.57 13.19
C ASP A 123 2.79 -5.19 14.52
N CYS A 124 2.94 -6.50 14.66
CA CYS A 124 2.56 -7.25 15.84
C CYS A 124 3.43 -8.48 15.96
N THR A 125 4.28 -8.50 16.99
CA THR A 125 5.20 -9.59 17.26
C THR A 125 4.79 -10.31 18.52
N PHE A 126 4.88 -11.64 18.50
CA PHE A 126 4.58 -12.49 19.64
C PHE A 126 5.85 -13.09 20.20
N LYS A 127 5.93 -13.16 21.52
CA LYS A 127 7.04 -13.76 22.24
C LYS A 127 6.50 -14.77 23.24
N ASP A 128 6.92 -16.01 23.07
CA ASP A 128 6.67 -17.07 24.04
C ASP A 128 7.83 -17.17 25.04
N GLU A 129 7.52 -16.97 26.31
CA GLU A 129 8.39 -17.22 27.46
C GLU A 129 7.75 -18.32 28.32
N PHE A 130 8.52 -18.94 29.22
CA PHE A 130 8.05 -20.05 30.04
C PHE A 130 6.74 -19.69 30.80
N MET A 131 5.62 -20.30 30.38
CA MET A 131 4.25 -20.04 30.86
C MET A 131 3.71 -18.62 30.62
N ARG A 132 4.34 -17.83 29.74
CA ARG A 132 3.91 -16.45 29.45
C ARG A 132 4.08 -16.14 27.96
N THR A 133 2.97 -15.90 27.28
CA THR A 133 2.98 -15.32 25.94
C THR A 133 2.68 -13.83 26.04
N SER A 134 3.49 -13.02 25.36
CA SER A 134 3.27 -11.58 25.25
C SER A 134 3.29 -11.13 23.80
N PHE A 135 2.66 -9.98 23.54
CA PHE A 135 2.74 -9.32 22.25
C PHE A 135 3.39 -7.94 22.37
N THR A 136 4.05 -7.53 21.29
CA THR A 136 4.47 -6.14 21.08
C THR A 136 3.93 -5.67 19.74
N CYS A 137 2.97 -4.74 19.77
CA CYS A 137 2.26 -4.30 18.57
C CYS A 137 2.18 -2.77 18.48
N GLU A 138 2.24 -2.25 17.25
CA GLU A 138 2.17 -0.83 16.92
C GLU A 138 1.04 -0.62 15.90
N THR A 139 0.21 0.40 16.09
CA THR A 139 -0.80 0.83 15.10
C THR A 139 -0.22 1.87 14.14
N TYR A 140 -0.85 2.07 12.97
CA TYR A 140 -0.43 3.16 12.07
C TYR A 140 -0.60 4.57 12.66
N SER A 141 -1.44 4.74 13.69
CA SER A 141 -1.55 6.01 14.43
C SER A 141 -0.44 6.22 15.47
N GLY A 142 0.40 5.21 15.71
CA GLY A 142 1.50 5.26 16.66
C GLY A 142 1.14 4.80 18.07
N GLU A 143 -0.07 4.28 18.32
CA GLU A 143 -0.34 3.57 19.58
C GLU A 143 0.57 2.35 19.67
N ARG A 144 1.30 2.23 20.78
CA ARG A 144 2.24 1.14 21.04
C ARG A 144 1.85 0.38 22.30
N TYR A 145 1.87 -0.94 22.17
CA TYR A 145 1.65 -1.88 23.25
C TYR A 145 2.90 -2.74 23.36
N GLU A 146 3.73 -2.52 24.37
CA GLU A 146 5.02 -3.20 24.51
C GLU A 146 4.96 -4.32 25.55
N ASN A 147 5.36 -5.53 25.14
CA ASN A 147 5.50 -6.71 25.98
C ASN A 147 4.25 -6.99 26.86
N VAL A 148 3.07 -6.88 26.27
CA VAL A 148 1.80 -7.07 26.97
C VAL A 148 1.49 -8.55 27.05
N ALA A 149 1.42 -9.08 28.28
CA ALA A 149 1.00 -10.46 28.48
C ALA A 149 -0.48 -10.62 28.15
N PHE A 150 -0.82 -11.74 27.53
CA PHE A 150 -2.22 -12.07 27.23
C PHE A 150 -2.50 -13.56 27.40
N ARG A 151 -3.80 -13.88 27.41
CA ARG A 151 -4.32 -15.24 27.33
C ARG A 151 -5.57 -15.27 26.47
N VAL A 152 -5.71 -16.31 25.68
CA VAL A 152 -6.96 -16.57 24.95
C VAL A 152 -7.85 -17.45 25.84
N THR A 153 -9.08 -16.99 26.09
CA THR A 153 -10.04 -17.76 26.88
C THR A 153 -10.60 -18.93 26.07
N MET A 154 -11.26 -19.89 26.76
CA MET A 154 -11.98 -20.98 26.07
C MET A 154 -13.10 -20.50 25.12
N ARG A 155 -13.51 -19.24 25.22
CA ARG A 155 -14.50 -18.61 24.31
C ARG A 155 -13.84 -17.93 23.10
N GLY A 156 -12.52 -17.98 22.97
CA GLY A 156 -11.76 -17.32 21.92
C GLY A 156 -11.53 -15.82 22.16
N GLU A 157 -11.85 -15.29 23.34
CA GLU A 157 -11.64 -13.87 23.66
C GLU A 157 -10.23 -13.62 24.21
N LEU A 158 -9.62 -12.50 23.79
CA LEU A 158 -8.33 -12.04 24.27
C LEU A 158 -8.46 -11.34 25.63
N GLN A 159 -7.78 -11.86 26.64
CA GLN A 159 -7.60 -11.17 27.91
C GLN A 159 -6.16 -10.71 28.04
N THR A 160 -5.99 -9.40 28.22
CA THR A 160 -4.70 -8.72 28.30
C THR A 160 -4.41 -8.25 29.71
N GLU A 161 -3.14 -8.18 30.09
CA GLU A 161 -2.69 -7.67 31.39
C GLU A 161 -3.06 -6.19 31.60
N ILE A 162 -2.92 -5.39 30.53
CA ILE A 162 -3.34 -3.98 30.48
C ILE A 162 -4.62 -3.83 29.64
N PRO A 163 -5.46 -2.81 29.89
CA PRO A 163 -6.64 -2.59 29.08
C PRO A 163 -6.25 -2.21 27.64
N VAL A 164 -6.70 -3.03 26.69
CA VAL A 164 -6.54 -2.81 25.24
C VAL A 164 -7.93 -2.59 24.62
N PRO A 165 -8.12 -1.63 23.70
CA PRO A 165 -9.40 -1.44 23.03
C PRO A 165 -9.85 -2.66 22.22
N ASP A 166 -11.16 -2.92 22.16
CA ASP A 166 -11.69 -4.13 21.55
C ASP A 166 -11.41 -4.23 20.04
N TYR A 167 -11.33 -3.08 19.34
CA TYR A 167 -10.94 -3.04 17.91
C TYR A 167 -9.50 -3.52 17.67
N ILE A 168 -8.60 -3.32 18.64
CA ILE A 168 -7.22 -3.83 18.59
C ILE A 168 -7.19 -5.31 18.99
N LYS A 169 -7.93 -5.70 20.03
CA LYS A 169 -7.96 -7.11 20.49
C LYS A 169 -8.35 -8.08 19.38
N MET A 170 -9.34 -7.73 18.56
CA MET A 170 -9.76 -8.57 17.42
C MET A 170 -8.61 -8.78 16.42
N GLN A 171 -7.88 -7.71 16.08
CA GLN A 171 -6.74 -7.80 15.17
C GLN A 171 -5.57 -8.58 15.76
N ILE A 172 -5.30 -8.43 17.06
CA ILE A 172 -4.27 -9.22 17.75
C ILE A 172 -4.64 -10.70 17.75
N LEU A 173 -5.91 -11.05 17.97
CA LEU A 173 -6.37 -12.44 17.93
C LEU A 173 -6.16 -13.07 16.56
N ASP A 174 -6.50 -12.35 15.50
CA ASP A 174 -6.33 -12.87 14.13
C ASP A 174 -4.86 -12.99 13.75
N ALA A 175 -4.01 -12.03 14.16
CA ALA A 175 -2.55 -12.12 14.01
C ALA A 175 -1.96 -13.28 14.83
N TYR A 176 -2.47 -13.53 16.04
CA TYR A 176 -1.99 -14.61 16.90
C TYR A 176 -2.33 -15.99 16.35
N LYS A 177 -3.54 -16.19 15.80
CA LYS A 177 -3.89 -17.45 15.13
C LYS A 177 -2.91 -17.79 14.01
N LEU A 178 -2.55 -16.80 13.20
CA LEU A 178 -1.57 -16.97 12.13
C LEU A 178 -0.18 -17.33 12.68
N TYR A 179 0.23 -16.70 13.79
CA TYR A 179 1.47 -17.03 14.49
C TYR A 179 1.47 -18.47 15.03
N GLU A 180 0.38 -18.92 15.66
CA GLU A 180 0.23 -20.30 16.13
C GLU A 180 0.28 -21.30 14.98
N GLU A 181 -0.40 -21.01 13.86
CA GLU A 181 -0.35 -21.85 12.64
C GLU A 181 1.07 -21.96 12.07
N GLN A 182 1.82 -20.87 12.03
CA GLN A 182 3.22 -20.86 11.56
C GLN A 182 4.15 -21.64 12.49
N ASN A 183 3.96 -21.55 13.80
CA ASN A 183 4.78 -22.26 14.77
C ASN A 183 4.37 -23.73 14.95
N ALA A 184 3.14 -24.09 14.62
CA ALA A 184 2.68 -25.48 14.63
C ALA A 184 3.37 -26.33 13.55
N ASP A 185 3.85 -25.71 12.46
CA ASP A 185 4.53 -26.39 11.34
C ASP A 185 6.04 -26.61 11.58
N TYR A 186 6.60 -26.01 12.64
CA TYR A 186 7.93 -26.31 13.15
C TYR A 186 7.80 -27.01 14.51
N PRO A 187 7.92 -28.35 14.58
CA PRO A 187 7.91 -29.03 15.87
C PRO A 187 9.02 -28.45 16.74
N ALA A 188 8.68 -28.15 18.00
CA ALA A 188 9.62 -27.71 18.99
C ALA A 188 10.82 -28.67 19.02
N VAL A 189 12.03 -28.11 18.95
CA VAL A 189 13.30 -28.86 18.96
C VAL A 189 13.42 -29.78 20.20
N ASP A 190 12.57 -29.57 21.22
CA ASP A 190 12.47 -30.40 22.43
C ASP A 190 11.87 -31.80 22.21
N GLU A 191 11.25 -32.11 21.06
CA GLU A 191 10.81 -33.48 20.74
C GLU A 191 11.91 -34.37 20.12
N LEU A 192 13.14 -33.86 19.93
CA LEU A 192 14.28 -34.65 19.45
C LEU A 192 15.09 -35.36 20.55
N VAL A 193 14.50 -35.60 21.73
CA VAL A 193 15.14 -36.37 22.79
C VAL A 193 14.43 -37.71 23.01
N SER A 194 14.76 -38.70 22.19
CA SER A 194 14.69 -40.11 22.63
C SER A 194 15.62 -41.11 21.92
N ASP A 195 16.56 -40.67 21.06
CA ASP A 195 17.42 -41.61 20.34
C ASP A 195 18.67 -42.05 21.13
N GLU A 196 19.01 -41.40 22.25
CA GLU A 196 20.13 -41.83 23.10
C GLU A 196 19.80 -43.11 23.90
N ASP A 197 18.53 -43.32 24.26
CA ASP A 197 18.09 -44.53 24.98
C ASP A 197 17.99 -45.77 24.06
N GLU A 198 17.80 -45.58 22.75
CA GLU A 198 17.78 -46.68 21.79
C GLU A 198 19.19 -47.18 21.47
N ILE A 199 20.18 -46.29 21.38
CA ILE A 199 21.61 -46.64 21.22
C ILE A 199 22.13 -47.39 22.46
N ALA A 200 21.68 -47.02 23.67
CA ALA A 200 22.02 -47.73 24.91
C ALA A 200 21.40 -49.14 24.98
N ARG A 201 20.22 -49.36 24.40
CA ARG A 201 19.60 -50.70 24.29
C ARG A 201 20.33 -51.59 23.28
N ILE A 202 20.75 -51.05 22.15
CA ILE A 202 21.45 -51.81 21.09
C ILE A 202 22.85 -52.25 21.57
N THR A 203 23.59 -51.39 22.28
CA THR A 203 24.92 -51.72 22.80
C THR A 203 24.93 -52.75 23.94
N LYS A 204 23.81 -52.92 24.66
CA LYS A 204 23.68 -53.92 25.72
C LYS A 204 23.40 -55.34 25.19
N ASN A 205 22.81 -55.45 24.00
CA ASN A 205 22.53 -56.74 23.35
C ASN A 205 23.71 -57.29 22.53
N LEU A 206 24.76 -56.49 22.29
CA LEU A 206 25.99 -56.91 21.60
C LEU A 206 27.10 -57.43 22.54
N LYS A 207 26.85 -57.48 23.86
CA LYS A 207 27.78 -57.99 24.88
C LYS A 207 27.30 -59.27 25.57
N LYS A 208 26.51 -60.10 24.88
CA LYS A 208 26.18 -61.47 25.32
C LYS A 208 26.56 -62.48 24.26
#